data_AF-A0A957IP58-F1
#
_entry.id   AF-A0A957IP58-F1
#
_cell.length_a   1.000
_cell.length_b   1.000
_cell.length_c   1.000
_cell.angle_alpha   90.00
_cell.angle_beta   90.00
_cell.angle_gamma   90.00
#
_symmetry.space_group_name_H-M   'P 1'
#
loop_
_entity.id
_entity.type
_entity.pdbx_description
1 polymer ?
#
loop_
_entity_poly.entity_id
_entity_poly.type
_entity_poly.pdbx_seq_one_letter_code
_entity_poly.pdbx_strand_id
1 'polypeptide(L)'
;MVEPLFLNVDVRSVAKRPFRHRHGRIAFVRRSANGWETAVCQPQRPVCYNGVLVAGNGRYHLEEQDNMECRVGCGACCIAISISSPIPGMPQGKPAGVRCVQLTPDNRCRLFGQPERPPVCIGLRPELEICGASSEEALILLTALEIATRPE
;
A
#
# COMPACT_ATOMS: atom_id res chain seq x y z
N MET A 1 25.35 18.92 -42.58
CA MET A 1 24.06 19.46 -43.06
C MET A 1 23.00 18.38 -42.92
N VAL A 2 22.35 18.30 -41.75
CA VAL A 2 21.10 17.56 -41.52
C VAL A 2 20.53 18.03 -40.17
N GLU A 3 19.44 18.80 -40.21
CA GLU A 3 18.52 19.04 -39.09
C GLU A 3 17.14 19.38 -39.67
N PRO A 4 16.05 18.85 -39.08
CA PRO A 4 14.76 19.52 -39.10
C PRO A 4 14.33 19.89 -37.67
N LEU A 5 14.07 21.18 -37.47
CA LEU A 5 13.56 21.78 -36.24
C LEU A 5 12.02 21.85 -36.25
N PHE A 6 11.49 21.69 -35.04
CA PHE A 6 10.12 21.49 -34.62
C PHE A 6 9.14 22.64 -34.93
N LEU A 7 7.86 22.27 -35.08
CA LEU A 7 6.71 23.18 -35.20
C LEU A 7 6.32 23.84 -33.86
N ASN A 8 5.86 25.09 -33.99
CA ASN A 8 5.44 26.07 -32.99
C ASN A 8 4.15 25.74 -32.22
N VAL A 9 4.08 26.09 -30.92
CA VAL A 9 2.95 26.83 -30.32
C VAL A 9 3.46 27.73 -29.17
N ASP A 10 3.05 29.00 -29.20
CA ASP A 10 3.42 30.10 -28.31
C ASP A 10 2.54 30.13 -27.04
N VAL A 11 3.18 30.19 -25.86
CA VAL A 11 2.56 30.18 -24.52
C VAL A 11 2.50 31.58 -23.87
N ARG A 12 2.68 32.67 -24.62
CA ARG A 12 2.73 34.02 -24.05
C ARG A 12 1.36 34.73 -24.01
N SER A 13 0.61 34.54 -22.93
CA SER A 13 -0.10 35.67 -22.29
C SER A 13 -0.53 35.37 -20.84
N VAL A 14 0.40 34.94 -20.00
CA VAL A 14 0.16 34.89 -18.55
C VAL A 14 0.43 36.28 -17.96
N ALA A 15 -0.62 37.10 -17.88
CA ALA A 15 -0.64 38.25 -17.00
C ALA A 15 -2.09 38.57 -16.59
N LYS A 16 -2.44 38.27 -15.33
CA LYS A 16 -2.87 39.25 -14.33
C LYS A 16 -3.27 38.54 -13.03
N ARG A 17 -2.65 38.99 -11.94
CA ARG A 17 -2.83 38.57 -10.54
C ARG A 17 -4.24 38.97 -10.02
N PRO A 18 -4.56 38.81 -8.73
CA PRO A 18 -5.06 37.62 -8.06
C PRO A 18 -6.48 37.86 -7.50
N PHE A 19 -7.42 36.94 -7.69
CA PHE A 19 -8.73 37.05 -7.01
C PHE A 19 -8.78 36.08 -5.83
N ARG A 20 -8.53 36.60 -4.62
CA ARG A 20 -8.83 35.90 -3.36
C ARG A 20 -10.35 35.85 -3.19
N HIS A 21 -10.94 34.67 -3.32
CA HIS A 21 -12.29 34.42 -2.81
C HIS A 21 -12.25 33.60 -1.52
N ARG A 22 -12.75 34.22 -0.45
CA ARG A 22 -13.17 33.58 0.80
C ARG A 22 -14.15 32.46 0.43
N HIS A 23 -13.84 31.21 0.79
CA HIS A 23 -14.63 29.98 0.52
C HIS A 23 -14.42 29.22 -0.81
N GLY A 24 -13.25 29.32 -1.44
CA GLY A 24 -12.59 28.15 -2.07
C GLY A 24 -13.37 27.22 -3.01
N ARG A 25 -14.29 27.73 -3.86
CA ARG A 25 -14.86 26.94 -4.97
C ARG A 25 -14.79 27.76 -6.26
N ILE A 26 -14.03 27.25 -7.22
CA ILE A 26 -14.02 27.76 -8.59
C ILE A 26 -15.12 27.01 -9.34
N ALA A 27 -16.14 27.72 -9.82
CA ALA A 27 -17.13 27.16 -10.74
C ALA A 27 -16.72 27.48 -12.17
N PHE A 28 -16.46 26.47 -12.99
CA PHE A 28 -16.28 26.64 -14.43
C PHE A 28 -17.60 26.34 -15.14
N VAL A 29 -18.04 27.27 -15.98
CA VAL A 29 -19.21 27.10 -16.84
C VAL A 29 -18.75 26.46 -18.15
N ARG A 30 -19.20 25.23 -18.45
CA ARG A 30 -18.93 24.60 -19.76
C ARG A 30 -20.11 24.85 -20.68
N ARG A 31 -19.85 25.24 -21.93
CA ARG A 31 -20.88 25.37 -22.97
C ARG A 31 -21.13 23.99 -23.58
N SER A 32 -22.37 23.51 -23.52
CA SER A 32 -22.84 22.33 -24.27
C SER A 32 -23.72 22.78 -25.45
N ALA A 33 -23.88 21.93 -26.46
CA ALA A 33 -24.66 22.23 -27.67
C ALA A 33 -26.16 22.51 -27.41
N ASN A 34 -26.65 22.23 -26.20
CA ASN A 34 -28.08 22.26 -25.86
C ASN A 34 -28.42 23.31 -24.76
N GLY A 35 -27.47 24.13 -24.32
CA GLY A 35 -27.69 25.15 -23.28
C GLY A 35 -26.64 25.16 -22.16
N TRP A 36 -26.86 26.05 -21.19
CA TRP A 36 -26.01 26.26 -20.02
C TRP A 36 -26.41 25.29 -18.90
N GLU A 37 -25.59 24.29 -18.61
CA GLU A 37 -25.79 23.41 -17.45
C GLU A 37 -24.74 23.71 -16.38
N THR A 38 -25.21 24.07 -15.18
CA THR A 38 -24.39 24.08 -13.97
C THR A 38 -24.03 22.63 -13.63
N ALA A 39 -22.85 22.18 -14.04
CA ALA A 39 -22.33 20.90 -13.60
C ALA A 39 -21.88 21.02 -12.14
N VAL A 40 -22.74 20.57 -11.21
CA VAL A 40 -22.36 20.36 -9.82
C VAL A 40 -21.58 19.06 -9.74
N CYS A 41 -20.34 19.10 -9.26
CA CYS A 41 -19.54 17.90 -8.98
C CYS A 41 -20.33 16.98 -8.03
N GLN A 42 -20.83 15.87 -8.57
CA GLN A 42 -21.37 14.79 -7.76
C GLN A 42 -20.24 13.84 -7.35
N PRO A 43 -20.32 13.23 -6.16
CA PRO A 43 -19.23 12.42 -5.58
C PRO A 43 -18.86 11.15 -6.36
N GLN A 44 -19.51 10.85 -7.49
CA GLN A 44 -19.33 9.58 -8.21
C GLN A 44 -18.69 9.70 -9.61
N ARG A 45 -18.30 10.88 -10.13
CA ARG A 45 -17.49 11.03 -11.37
C ARG A 45 -16.72 12.38 -11.44
N PRO A 46 -15.75 12.52 -12.37
CA PRO A 46 -14.29 12.43 -12.21
C PRO A 46 -13.64 13.66 -11.53
N VAL A 47 -12.46 13.46 -10.92
CA VAL A 47 -11.72 14.48 -10.17
C VAL A 47 -10.99 15.48 -11.10
N CYS A 48 -11.16 16.78 -10.82
CA CYS A 48 -10.35 17.84 -11.43
C CYS A 48 -9.01 17.95 -10.67
N TYR A 49 -7.88 17.75 -11.34
CA TYR A 49 -6.55 18.04 -10.78
C TYR A 49 -5.93 19.23 -11.51
N ASN A 50 -5.48 20.24 -10.78
CA ASN A 50 -4.98 21.52 -11.32
C ASN A 50 -5.88 22.16 -12.41
N GLY A 51 -7.20 22.01 -12.28
CA GLY A 51 -8.18 22.63 -13.18
C GLY A 51 -8.40 21.91 -14.51
N VAL A 52 -7.90 20.68 -14.68
CA VAL A 52 -8.09 19.87 -15.90
C VAL A 52 -9.03 18.70 -15.63
N LEU A 53 -9.98 18.46 -16.55
CA LEU A 53 -10.81 17.25 -16.58
C LEU A 53 -9.93 16.07 -17.02
N VAL A 54 -9.64 15.16 -16.09
CA VAL A 54 -8.90 13.93 -16.39
C VAL A 54 -9.92 12.80 -16.56
N ALA A 55 -9.84 12.05 -17.67
CA ALA A 55 -10.63 10.83 -17.85
C ALA A 55 -10.14 9.80 -16.82
N GLY A 56 -10.86 9.70 -15.70
CA GLY A 56 -10.51 8.78 -14.62
C GLY A 56 -10.91 7.35 -15.00
N ASN A 57 -9.93 6.50 -15.30
CA ASN A 57 -10.07 5.06 -15.13
C ASN A 57 -9.98 4.82 -13.62
N GLY A 58 -11.13 4.61 -12.98
CA GLY A 58 -11.32 4.83 -11.55
C GLY A 58 -10.36 4.13 -10.57
N ARG A 59 -10.37 4.71 -9.35
CA ARG A 59 -9.71 4.35 -8.07
C ARG A 59 -8.44 5.15 -7.77
N TYR A 60 -8.63 6.40 -7.33
CA TYR A 60 -7.66 7.09 -6.48
C TYR A 60 -8.07 6.93 -5.02
N HIS A 61 -7.61 5.85 -4.39
CA HIS A 61 -7.26 5.86 -2.97
C HIS A 61 -5.74 6.07 -2.94
N LEU A 62 -5.27 7.07 -2.21
CA LEU A 62 -3.87 7.19 -1.82
C LEU A 62 -3.60 6.11 -0.75
N GLU A 63 -3.48 4.87 -1.20
CA GLU A 63 -3.03 3.70 -0.44
C GLU A 63 -2.08 2.92 -1.36
N GLU A 64 -0.96 3.54 -1.69
CA GLU A 64 0.24 2.78 -2.06
C GLU A 64 0.80 2.22 -0.76
N GLN A 65 0.06 1.25 -0.19
CA GLN A 65 0.45 0.50 1.00
C GLN A 65 1.71 -0.28 0.66
N ASP A 66 2.68 -0.28 1.58
CA ASP A 66 3.89 -1.11 1.62
C ASP A 66 3.57 -2.63 1.71
N ASN A 67 2.62 -3.10 0.90
CA ASN A 67 2.16 -4.47 0.84
C ASN A 67 3.15 -5.26 -0.02
N MET A 68 4.27 -5.59 0.61
CA MET A 68 5.22 -6.54 0.05
C MET A 68 4.64 -7.95 0.07
N GLU A 69 5.09 -8.80 -0.85
CA GLU A 69 4.74 -10.21 -0.81
C GLU A 69 5.60 -10.97 0.21
N CYS A 70 5.05 -12.05 0.78
CA CYS A 70 5.80 -12.91 1.67
C CYS A 70 6.95 -13.56 0.90
N ARG A 71 8.20 -13.28 1.30
CA ARG A 71 9.39 -13.88 0.67
C ARG A 71 9.47 -15.37 0.97
N VAL A 72 9.26 -16.19 -0.05
CA VAL A 72 9.42 -17.65 0.04
C VAL A 72 10.86 -17.97 0.43
N GLY A 73 11.04 -18.84 1.44
CA GLY A 73 12.36 -19.19 1.98
C GLY A 73 12.87 -18.27 3.10
N CYS A 74 12.10 -17.26 3.51
CA CYS A 74 12.45 -16.39 4.65
C CYS A 74 12.30 -17.09 6.00
N GLY A 75 11.09 -17.54 6.34
CA GLY A 75 10.81 -18.26 7.59
C GLY A 75 10.96 -17.44 8.89
N ALA A 76 11.31 -16.15 8.84
CA ALA A 76 11.58 -15.33 10.02
C ALA A 76 10.40 -15.31 11.01
N CYS A 77 9.18 -15.08 10.55
CA CYS A 77 7.99 -15.11 11.40
C CYS A 77 7.71 -16.49 12.01
N CYS A 78 8.13 -17.58 11.38
CA CYS A 78 8.00 -18.93 11.93
C CYS A 78 9.06 -19.25 13.00
N ILE A 79 10.07 -18.40 13.17
CA ILE A 79 11.16 -18.56 14.14
C ILE A 79 11.02 -17.53 15.26
N ALA A 80 10.96 -16.24 14.92
CA ALA A 80 11.15 -15.14 15.86
C ALA A 80 10.04 -15.01 16.91
N ILE A 81 8.78 -14.90 16.46
CA ILE A 81 7.66 -14.48 17.32
C ILE A 81 7.17 -15.60 18.22
N SER A 82 6.54 -15.28 19.35
CA SER A 82 5.75 -16.26 20.09
C SER A 82 4.35 -16.40 19.51
N ILE A 83 3.76 -17.58 19.65
CA ILE A 83 2.38 -17.89 19.29
C ILE A 83 1.77 -18.61 20.48
N SER A 84 0.84 -17.99 21.19
CA SER A 84 0.17 -18.59 22.35
C SER A 84 -0.96 -19.55 21.97
N SER A 85 -1.48 -19.47 20.74
CA SER A 85 -2.54 -20.35 20.26
C SER A 85 -1.98 -21.68 19.71
N PRO A 86 -2.78 -22.77 19.75
CA PRO A 86 -2.35 -24.06 19.23
C PRO A 86 -1.98 -24.00 17.74
N ILE A 87 -0.93 -24.71 17.36
CA ILE A 87 -0.52 -24.96 15.98
C ILE A 87 -0.58 -26.48 15.78
N PRO A 88 -0.96 -27.01 14.59
CA PRO A 88 -0.81 -28.44 14.31
C PRO A 88 0.61 -28.93 14.63
N GLY A 89 0.74 -29.88 15.57
CA GLY A 89 2.02 -30.38 16.07
C GLY A 89 2.68 -29.57 17.22
N MET A 90 2.08 -28.45 17.64
CA MET A 90 2.49 -27.66 18.81
C MET A 90 1.24 -27.21 19.61
N PRO A 91 0.64 -28.09 20.43
CA PRO A 91 -0.66 -27.81 21.09
C PRO A 91 -0.60 -26.70 22.13
N GLN A 92 0.58 -26.44 22.73
CA GLN A 92 0.81 -25.37 23.70
C GLN A 92 1.28 -24.06 23.03
N GLY A 93 1.19 -23.98 21.70
CA GLY A 93 1.74 -22.87 20.93
C GLY A 93 3.24 -22.99 20.68
N LYS A 94 3.83 -21.89 20.19
CA LYS A 94 5.23 -21.78 19.78
C LYS A 94 5.93 -20.70 20.62
N PRO A 95 6.97 -21.03 21.39
CA PRO A 95 7.79 -20.01 22.03
C PRO A 95 8.52 -19.11 21.02
N ALA A 96 8.84 -17.89 21.42
CA ALA A 96 9.71 -16.99 20.65
C ALA A 96 11.10 -17.61 20.45
N GLY A 97 11.70 -17.34 19.28
CA GLY A 97 13.00 -17.89 18.88
C GLY A 97 13.02 -19.40 18.58
N VAL A 98 11.96 -20.15 18.92
CA VAL A 98 11.86 -21.58 18.61
C VAL A 98 11.32 -21.77 17.19
N ARG A 99 12.00 -22.62 16.42
CA ARG A 99 11.60 -22.98 15.05
C ARG A 99 10.26 -23.73 15.06
N CYS A 100 9.28 -23.20 14.33
CA CYS A 100 7.97 -23.85 14.18
C CYS A 100 8.08 -25.24 13.55
N VAL A 101 7.33 -26.22 14.07
CA VAL A 101 7.28 -27.60 13.52
C VAL A 101 6.80 -27.66 12.06
N GLN A 102 6.09 -26.63 11.61
CA GLN A 102 5.57 -26.50 10.25
C GLN A 102 6.55 -25.85 9.27
N LEU A 103 7.70 -25.39 9.74
CA LEU A 103 8.73 -24.79 8.89
C LEU A 103 9.63 -25.88 8.31
N THR A 104 9.58 -26.07 7.00
CA THR A 104 10.42 -27.04 6.28
C THR A 104 11.91 -26.67 6.35
N PRO A 105 12.84 -27.58 6.03
CA PRO A 105 14.28 -27.27 6.01
C PRO A 105 14.65 -26.10 5.09
N ASP A 106 13.90 -25.93 4.00
CA ASP A 106 14.00 -24.84 3.02
C ASP A 106 13.22 -23.57 3.43
N ASN A 107 12.85 -23.43 4.70
CA ASN A 107 12.18 -22.25 5.27
C ASN A 107 10.83 -21.90 4.60
N ARG A 108 10.06 -22.91 4.20
CA ARG A 108 8.68 -22.75 3.73
C ARG A 108 7.71 -23.22 4.81
N CYS A 109 6.61 -22.48 5.01
CA CYS A 109 5.58 -22.90 5.96
C CYS A 109 4.63 -23.89 5.28
N ARG A 110 4.52 -25.11 5.83
CA ARG A 110 3.63 -26.17 5.31
C ARG A 110 2.14 -25.78 5.34
N LEU A 111 1.77 -24.84 6.21
CA LEU A 111 0.39 -24.36 6.35
C LEU A 111 0.11 -23.11 5.51
N PHE A 112 1.06 -22.61 4.72
CA PHE A 112 0.83 -21.39 3.94
C PHE A 112 -0.32 -21.60 2.93
N GLY A 113 -1.39 -20.81 3.03
CA GLY A 113 -2.58 -20.93 2.18
C GLY A 113 -3.59 -22.00 2.61
N GLN A 114 -3.28 -22.77 3.66
CA GLN A 114 -4.12 -23.86 4.15
C GLN A 114 -5.13 -23.36 5.22
N PRO A 115 -6.32 -23.96 5.31
CA PRO A 115 -7.32 -23.58 6.32
C PRO A 115 -6.88 -23.87 7.76
N GLU A 116 -5.95 -24.80 7.96
CA GLU A 116 -5.38 -25.12 9.28
C GLU A 116 -4.33 -24.08 9.75
N ARG A 117 -4.02 -23.07 8.93
CA ARG A 117 -3.08 -22.00 9.31
C ARG A 117 -3.67 -21.17 10.45
N PRO A 118 -2.98 -21.04 11.60
CA PRO A 118 -3.50 -20.30 12.73
C PRO A 118 -3.83 -18.83 12.38
N PRO A 119 -4.91 -18.24 12.93
CA PRO A 119 -5.31 -16.86 12.63
C PRO A 119 -4.21 -15.82 12.83
N VAL A 120 -3.38 -15.97 13.87
CA VAL A 120 -2.23 -15.08 14.12
C VAL A 120 -1.23 -15.10 12.94
N CYS A 121 -0.99 -16.26 12.36
CA CYS A 121 -0.10 -16.41 11.20
C CYS A 121 -0.72 -15.83 9.92
N ILE A 122 -2.05 -15.74 9.83
CA ILE A 122 -2.78 -15.11 8.71
C ILE A 122 -2.81 -13.60 8.88
N GLY A 123 -2.98 -13.12 10.11
CA GLY A 123 -3.02 -11.70 10.45
C GLY A 123 -1.67 -11.01 10.33
N LEU A 124 -0.56 -11.74 10.49
CA LEU A 124 0.79 -11.22 10.27
C LEU A 124 1.06 -11.05 8.77
N ARG A 125 0.68 -9.88 8.25
CA ARG A 125 0.89 -9.52 6.85
C ARG A 125 2.34 -9.07 6.61
N PRO A 126 2.91 -9.34 5.42
CA PRO A 126 4.24 -8.89 5.09
C PRO A 126 4.24 -7.38 4.85
N GLU A 127 5.05 -6.67 5.62
CA GLU A 127 5.21 -5.22 5.57
C GLU A 127 6.69 -4.89 5.73
N LEU A 128 7.17 -3.79 5.15
CA LEU A 128 8.59 -3.44 5.15
C LEU A 128 9.13 -3.26 6.57
N GLU A 129 8.35 -2.68 7.47
CA GLU A 129 8.73 -2.47 8.88
C GLU A 129 8.87 -3.77 9.68
N ILE A 130 8.21 -4.84 9.22
CA ILE A 130 8.25 -6.17 9.86
C ILE A 130 9.30 -7.06 9.19
N CYS A 131 9.36 -7.03 7.87
CA CYS A 131 10.16 -7.97 7.08
C CYS A 131 11.49 -7.39 6.62
N GLY A 132 11.69 -6.07 6.60
CA GLY A 132 12.90 -5.44 6.05
C GLY A 132 13.20 -5.84 4.60
N ALA A 133 14.44 -5.66 4.18
CA ALA A 133 14.94 -5.99 2.85
C ALA A 133 15.44 -7.45 2.73
N SER A 134 15.77 -8.12 3.84
CA SER A 134 16.35 -9.48 3.84
C SER A 134 15.76 -10.42 4.89
N SER A 135 16.03 -11.73 4.78
CA SER A 135 15.58 -12.73 5.77
C SER A 135 16.25 -12.52 7.13
N GLU A 136 17.54 -12.18 7.16
CA GLU A 136 18.24 -11.77 8.38
C GLU A 136 17.58 -10.54 9.01
N GLU A 137 17.28 -9.51 8.22
CA GLU A 137 16.66 -8.28 8.72
C GLU A 137 15.25 -8.54 9.27
N ALA A 138 14.43 -9.34 8.57
CA ALA A 138 13.14 -9.78 9.07
C ALA A 138 13.26 -10.46 10.45
N LEU A 139 14.26 -11.32 10.62
CA LEU A 139 14.47 -12.02 11.89
C LEU A 139 14.85 -11.04 13.01
N ILE A 140 15.71 -10.05 12.72
CA ILE A 140 16.11 -9.01 13.68
C ILE A 140 14.91 -8.16 14.09
N LEU A 141 14.16 -7.64 13.12
CA LEU A 141 13.01 -6.77 13.34
C LEU A 141 11.92 -7.48 14.14
N LEU A 142 11.52 -8.69 13.72
CA LEU A 142 10.52 -9.47 14.43
C LEU A 142 10.95 -9.86 15.85
N THR A 143 12.24 -10.16 16.06
CA THR A 143 12.76 -10.44 17.41
C THR A 143 12.71 -9.20 18.30
N ALA A 144 13.06 -8.03 17.75
CA ALA A 144 12.99 -6.77 18.48
C ALA A 144 11.53 -6.42 18.86
N LEU A 145 10.59 -6.61 17.93
CA LEU A 145 9.16 -6.42 18.18
C LEU A 145 8.67 -7.35 19.29
N GLU A 146 9.00 -8.65 19.20
CA GLU A 146 8.62 -9.64 20.21
C GLU A 146 9.10 -9.26 21.61
N ILE A 147 10.34 -8.77 21.74
CA ILE A 147 10.91 -8.30 23.01
C ILE A 147 10.19 -7.04 23.51
N ALA A 148 9.93 -6.08 22.62
CA ALA A 148 9.30 -4.82 22.97
C ALA A 148 7.83 -4.99 23.42
N THR A 149 7.16 -6.06 22.99
CA THR A 149 5.75 -6.34 23.32
C THR A 149 5.56 -7.42 24.37
N ARG A 150 6.62 -7.81 25.11
CA ARG A 150 6.46 -8.79 26.20
C ARG A 150 5.59 -8.20 27.31
N PRO A 151 4.57 -8.93 27.79
CA PRO A 151 3.84 -8.50 28.98
C PRO A 151 4.75 -8.50 30.21
N GLU A 152 4.50 -7.57 31.14
CA GLU A 152 5.19 -7.46 32.43
C GLU A 152 4.88 -8.62 33.39
#